data_AF-A0A955YBH3-F1
#
_entry.id   AF-A0A955YBH3-F1
#
_cell.length_a   1.000
_cell.length_b   1.000
_cell.length_c   1.000
_cell.angle_alpha   90.00
_cell.angle_beta   90.00
_cell.angle_gamma   90.00
#
_symmetry.space_group_name_H-M   'P 1'
#
loop_
_entity.id
_entity.type
_entity.pdbx_description
1 polymer ?
#
loop_
_entity_poly.entity_id
_entity_poly.type
_entity_poly.pdbx_seq_one_letter_code
_entity_poly.pdbx_strand_id
1 'polypeptide(L)'
;MSTRRVMGTEVEYGISVQGLPHANPMVASSQIVNAYASATARARRARWDFEEESPLRDARGFDMSRHVADPSQLTDEDLGLANVILTNGARLYVDHAHPEYSTPEV
;
A
#
# COMPACT_ATOMS: atom_id res chain seq x y z
N MET A 1 -14.98 -32.27 11.45
CA MET A 1 -14.59 -31.15 12.32
C MET A 1 -14.54 -29.90 11.45
N SER A 2 -15.21 -28.82 11.83
CA SER A 2 -14.97 -27.49 11.24
C SER A 2 -13.88 -26.78 12.05
N THR A 3 -12.95 -26.12 11.36
CA THR A 3 -11.94 -25.28 11.99
C THR A 3 -12.50 -23.88 12.23
N ARG A 4 -12.31 -23.34 13.45
CA ARG A 4 -12.59 -21.93 13.78
C ARG A 4 -11.28 -21.23 14.07
N ARG A 5 -10.78 -20.49 13.08
CA ARG A 5 -9.51 -19.75 13.11
C ARG A 5 -9.74 -18.44 12.38
N VAL A 6 -9.28 -17.35 12.97
CA VAL A 6 -9.28 -16.03 12.33
C VAL A 6 -8.41 -16.10 11.07
N MET A 7 -8.96 -15.70 9.94
CA MET A 7 -8.27 -15.72 8.65
C MET A 7 -8.67 -14.53 7.77
N GLY A 8 -7.84 -14.25 6.77
CA GLY A 8 -8.08 -13.24 5.75
C GLY A 8 -7.31 -13.61 4.48
N THR A 9 -7.57 -12.91 3.39
CA THR A 9 -6.86 -13.07 2.12
C THR A 9 -6.49 -11.72 1.54
N GLU A 10 -5.33 -11.69 0.92
CA GLU A 10 -4.78 -10.56 0.17
C GLU A 10 -4.80 -10.93 -1.32
N VAL A 11 -5.27 -10.01 -2.16
CA VAL A 11 -5.37 -10.23 -3.61
C VAL A 11 -4.86 -9.01 -4.35
N GLU A 12 -3.68 -9.16 -4.97
CA GLU A 12 -3.15 -8.22 -5.95
C GLU A 12 -3.79 -8.45 -7.33
N TYR A 13 -4.35 -7.40 -7.91
CA TYR A 13 -4.96 -7.47 -9.22
C TYR A 13 -3.96 -7.08 -10.33
N GLY A 14 -3.91 -7.87 -11.40
CA GLY A 14 -3.25 -7.46 -12.63
C GLY A 14 -3.96 -6.24 -13.24
N ILE A 15 -3.20 -5.23 -13.66
CA ILE A 15 -3.74 -3.99 -14.22
C ILE A 15 -3.15 -3.71 -15.60
N SER A 16 -4.00 -3.24 -16.51
CA SER A 16 -3.60 -2.75 -17.83
C SER A 16 -4.54 -1.62 -18.26
N VAL A 17 -4.03 -0.68 -19.06
CA VAL A 17 -4.83 0.43 -19.60
C VAL A 17 -5.01 0.20 -21.10
N GLN A 18 -6.27 0.02 -21.52
CA GLN A 18 -6.58 -0.28 -22.92
C GLN A 18 -6.09 0.85 -23.83
N GLY A 19 -5.39 0.47 -24.91
CA GLY A 19 -4.81 1.43 -25.86
C GLY A 19 -3.54 2.14 -25.36
N LEU A 20 -3.12 1.92 -24.10
CA LEU A 20 -1.92 2.53 -23.50
C LEU A 20 -1.01 1.46 -22.88
N PRO A 21 -0.25 0.70 -23.70
CA PRO A 21 0.57 -0.43 -23.23
C PRO A 21 1.75 -0.01 -22.32
N HIS A 22 2.15 1.26 -22.34
CA HIS A 22 3.21 1.81 -21.50
C HIS A 22 2.69 2.69 -20.36
N ALA A 23 1.40 2.56 -20.00
CA ALA A 23 0.84 3.27 -18.87
C ALA A 23 1.57 2.87 -17.58
N ASN A 24 1.85 3.86 -16.72
CA ASN A 24 2.44 3.59 -15.41
C ASN A 24 1.42 2.83 -14.54
N PRO A 25 1.73 1.59 -14.12
CA PRO A 25 0.78 0.76 -13.38
C PRO A 25 0.50 1.31 -11.97
N MET A 26 1.48 1.91 -11.30
CA MET A 26 1.30 2.54 -9.98
C MET A 26 0.28 3.69 -10.05
N VAL A 27 0.33 4.50 -11.11
CA VAL A 27 -0.62 5.59 -11.33
C VAL A 27 -2.02 5.04 -11.62
N ALA A 28 -2.13 4.02 -12.47
CA ALA A 28 -3.41 3.39 -12.78
C ALA A 28 -4.04 2.74 -11.54
N SER A 29 -3.24 2.05 -10.71
CA SER A 29 -3.67 1.46 -9.44
C SER A 29 -4.13 2.55 -8.46
N SER A 30 -3.38 3.66 -8.36
CA SER A 30 -3.76 4.81 -7.54
C SER A 30 -5.10 5.42 -7.97
N GLN A 31 -5.38 5.47 -9.27
CA GLN A 31 -6.67 5.96 -9.77
C GLN A 31 -7.84 5.07 -9.32
N ILE A 32 -7.68 3.74 -9.36
CA ILE A 32 -8.71 2.79 -8.91
C ILE A 32 -9.02 2.99 -7.42
N VAL A 33 -7.99 2.99 -6.58
CA VAL A 33 -8.16 3.13 -5.12
C VAL A 33 -8.77 4.48 -4.76
N ASN A 34 -8.29 5.58 -5.38
CA ASN A 34 -8.84 6.92 -5.15
C ASN A 34 -10.27 7.08 -5.67
N ALA A 35 -10.62 6.44 -6.80
CA ALA A 35 -11.99 6.46 -7.32
C ALA A 35 -12.96 5.81 -6.32
N TYR A 36 -12.60 4.65 -5.76
CA TYR A 36 -13.43 4.01 -4.72
C TYR A 36 -13.52 4.87 -3.46
N ALA A 37 -12.40 5.42 -3.01
CA ALA A 37 -12.34 6.29 -1.84
C ALA A 37 -13.22 7.53 -1.97
N SER A 38 -13.23 8.16 -3.16
CA SER A 38 -14.04 9.36 -3.42
C SER A 38 -15.54 9.05 -3.58
N ALA A 39 -15.89 7.91 -4.16
CA ALA A 39 -17.27 7.44 -4.25
C ALA A 39 -17.85 7.04 -2.88
N THR A 40 -17.00 6.61 -1.96
CA THR A 40 -17.39 6.10 -0.64
C THR A 40 -17.06 7.11 0.45
N ALA A 41 -17.99 8.02 0.75
CA ALA A 41 -17.79 9.11 1.74
C ALA A 41 -17.40 8.65 3.17
N ARG A 42 -17.50 7.35 3.48
CA ARG A 42 -17.11 6.74 4.76
C ARG A 42 -15.77 6.01 4.75
N ALA A 43 -15.10 5.92 3.60
CA ALA A 43 -13.78 5.31 3.53
C ALA A 43 -12.77 6.16 4.30
N ARG A 44 -12.09 5.57 5.28
CA ARG A 44 -11.07 6.27 6.07
C ARG A 44 -9.73 6.09 5.37
N ARG A 45 -9.04 7.21 5.08
CA ARG A 45 -7.65 7.16 4.61
C ARG A 45 -6.78 6.63 5.73
N ALA A 46 -6.11 5.51 5.48
CA ALA A 46 -5.10 4.97 6.36
C ALA A 46 -3.73 5.45 5.89
N ARG A 47 -2.82 5.66 6.85
CA ARG A 47 -1.40 5.85 6.55
C ARG A 47 -0.71 4.52 6.76
N TRP A 48 0.34 4.32 5.99
CA TRP A 48 1.30 3.26 6.30
C TRP A 48 1.99 3.60 7.61
N ASP A 49 2.14 2.59 8.45
CA ASP A 49 2.92 2.69 9.67
C ASP A 49 4.31 2.15 9.37
N PHE A 50 5.30 3.04 9.47
CA PHE A 50 6.71 2.74 9.24
C PHE A 50 7.53 2.96 10.52
N GLU A 51 6.91 3.03 11.71
CA GLU A 51 7.64 3.39 12.94
C GLU A 51 8.84 2.48 13.24
N GLU A 52 8.77 1.21 12.86
CA GLU A 52 9.86 0.24 13.04
C GLU A 52 10.85 0.21 11.85
N GLU A 53 10.51 0.85 10.73
CA GLU A 53 11.33 0.88 9.52
C GLU A 53 12.18 2.16 9.47
N SER A 54 13.49 2.00 9.32
CA SER A 54 14.40 3.12 9.09
C SER A 54 15.39 2.72 8.01
N PRO A 55 15.38 3.36 6.83
CA PRO A 55 16.23 2.95 5.71
C PRO A 55 17.72 3.13 5.99
N LEU A 56 18.06 3.94 7.00
CA LEU A 56 19.44 4.19 7.42
C LEU A 56 19.89 3.31 8.59
N ARG A 57 18.99 2.50 9.15
CA ARG A 57 19.28 1.54 10.21
C ARG A 57 19.49 0.16 9.62
N ASP A 58 20.73 -0.31 9.70
CA ASP A 58 21.11 -1.66 9.28
C ASP A 58 20.81 -2.68 10.39
N ALA A 59 20.26 -3.84 10.02
CA ALA A 59 19.92 -4.91 10.97
C ALA A 59 21.12 -5.46 11.77
N ARG A 60 22.35 -5.24 11.30
CA ARG A 60 23.59 -5.61 12.01
C ARG A 60 23.99 -4.60 13.10
N GLY A 61 23.20 -3.53 13.28
CA GLY A 61 23.38 -2.54 14.34
C GLY A 61 24.11 -1.25 13.92
N PHE A 62 24.28 -1.01 12.61
CA PHE A 62 24.84 0.24 12.09
C PHE A 62 23.73 1.26 11.83
N ASP A 63 24.00 2.54 12.09
CA ASP A 63 23.07 3.65 11.85
C ASP A 63 23.79 4.76 11.08
N MET A 64 23.25 5.16 9.92
CA MET A 64 23.82 6.19 9.06
C MET A 64 23.13 7.54 9.30
N SER A 65 23.92 8.60 9.47
CA SER A 65 23.36 9.95 9.53
C SER A 65 22.69 10.34 8.23
N ARG A 66 21.46 10.85 8.33
CA ARG A 66 20.65 11.32 7.19
C ARG A 66 21.34 12.40 6.35
N HIS A 67 22.27 13.17 6.93
CA HIS A 67 23.00 14.23 6.25
C HIS A 67 24.08 13.73 5.28
N VAL A 68 24.53 12.49 5.44
CA VAL A 68 25.54 11.86 4.57
C VAL A 68 24.94 10.78 3.68
N ALA A 69 23.67 10.45 3.87
CA ALA A 69 22.93 9.51 3.04
C ALA A 69 22.73 10.11 1.64
N ASP A 70 22.86 9.27 0.62
CA ASP A 70 22.45 9.63 -0.73
C ASP A 70 20.92 9.79 -0.77
N PRO A 71 20.37 10.76 -1.52
CA PRO A 71 18.91 10.94 -1.62
C PRO A 71 18.15 9.67 -2.03
N SER A 72 18.77 8.79 -2.83
CA SER A 72 18.17 7.51 -3.23
C SER A 72 17.98 6.52 -2.08
N GLN A 73 18.61 6.75 -0.93
CA GLN A 73 18.50 5.92 0.27
C GLN A 73 17.38 6.40 1.22
N LEU A 74 16.78 7.56 0.98
CA LEU A 74 15.73 8.13 1.83
C LEU A 74 14.34 7.63 1.39
N THR A 75 14.09 6.34 1.57
CA THR A 75 12.85 5.68 1.10
C THR A 75 11.65 5.85 2.01
N ASP A 76 11.82 6.51 3.16
CA ASP A 76 10.74 6.80 4.11
C ASP A 76 9.88 8.01 3.70
N GLU A 77 10.30 8.73 2.66
CA GLU A 77 9.52 9.78 2.00
C GLU A 77 8.63 9.16 0.90
N ASP A 78 7.75 8.23 1.26
CA ASP A 78 6.86 7.63 0.27
C ASP A 78 5.74 8.60 -0.15
N LEU A 79 5.42 8.61 -1.45
CA LEU A 79 4.55 9.56 -2.15
C LEU A 79 3.05 9.47 -1.77
N GLY A 80 2.72 8.76 -0.69
CA GLY A 80 1.35 8.60 -0.22
C GLY A 80 0.52 7.79 -1.21
N LEU A 81 1.00 6.60 -1.57
CA LEU A 81 0.24 5.62 -2.34
C LEU A 81 -1.15 5.43 -1.69
N ALA A 82 -2.18 5.43 -2.54
CA ALA A 82 -3.57 5.47 -2.08
C ALA A 82 -3.87 4.26 -1.19
N ASN A 83 -4.45 4.51 -0.02
CA ASN A 83 -4.70 3.50 1.01
C ASN A 83 -5.96 3.86 1.80
N VAL A 84 -6.97 2.97 1.78
CA VAL A 84 -8.25 3.19 2.45
C VAL A 84 -8.79 1.94 3.15
N ILE A 85 -9.43 2.17 4.29
CA ILE A 85 -10.23 1.16 5.00
C ILE A 85 -11.69 1.29 4.57
N LEU A 86 -12.29 0.16 4.19
CA LEU A 86 -13.64 0.06 3.68
C LEU A 86 -14.65 -0.21 4.80
N THR A 87 -15.94 0.03 4.53
CA THR A 87 -17.00 -0.12 5.53
C THR A 87 -17.27 -1.55 5.96
N ASN A 88 -16.82 -2.54 5.18
CA ASN A 88 -16.88 -3.96 5.53
C ASN A 88 -15.66 -4.44 6.34
N GLY A 89 -14.73 -3.53 6.70
CA GLY A 89 -13.50 -3.86 7.42
C GLY A 89 -12.32 -4.23 6.51
N ALA A 90 -12.52 -4.33 5.20
CA ALA A 90 -11.43 -4.60 4.25
C ALA A 90 -10.48 -3.41 4.09
N ARG A 91 -9.29 -3.68 3.55
CA ARG A 91 -8.34 -2.66 3.10
C ARG A 91 -8.27 -2.68 1.56
N LEU A 92 -8.27 -1.50 0.95
CA LEU A 92 -8.03 -1.31 -0.47
C LEU A 92 -6.91 -0.29 -0.64
N TYR A 93 -5.81 -0.69 -1.27
CA TYR A 93 -4.61 0.14 -1.37
C TYR A 93 -3.80 -0.17 -2.64
N VAL A 94 -2.77 0.64 -2.88
CA VAL A 94 -1.78 0.36 -3.92
C VAL A 94 -0.59 -0.34 -3.27
N ASP A 95 -0.35 -1.58 -3.66
CA ASP A 95 0.90 -2.27 -3.38
C ASP A 95 1.78 -2.23 -4.61
N HIS A 96 2.81 -1.38 -4.57
CA HIS A 96 3.70 -1.10 -5.68
C HIS A 96 2.94 -0.85 -7.00
N ALA A 97 2.92 -1.82 -7.92
CA ALA A 97 2.30 -1.72 -9.24
C ALA A 97 0.82 -2.15 -9.27
N HIS A 98 0.30 -2.69 -8.18
CA HIS A 98 -1.00 -3.38 -8.15
C HIS A 98 -1.99 -2.65 -7.24
N PRO A 99 -3.28 -2.60 -7.62
CA PRO A 99 -4.33 -2.35 -6.66
C PRO A 99 -4.57 -3.66 -5.90
N GLU A 100 -4.55 -3.59 -4.58
CA GLU A 100 -4.69 -4.75 -3.70
C GLU A 100 -5.92 -4.60 -2.81
N TYR A 101 -6.65 -5.71 -2.65
CA TYR A 101 -7.73 -5.85 -1.68
C TYR A 101 -7.39 -6.92 -0.65
N SER A 102 -7.39 -6.53 0.61
CA SER A 102 -7.27 -7.46 1.75
C SER A 102 -8.63 -7.56 2.45
N THR A 103 -9.16 -8.77 2.60
CA THR A 103 -10.44 -9.01 3.27
C THR A 103 -10.40 -8.58 4.74
N PRO A 104 -11.55 -8.27 5.36
CA PRO A 104 -11.60 -8.25 6.82
C PRO A 104 -11.22 -9.63 7.38
N GLU A 105 -10.87 -9.64 8.66
CA GLU A 105 -10.69 -10.87 9.41
C GLU A 105 -12.04 -11.61 9.58
N VAL A 106 -12.06 -12.92 9.28
CA VAL A 106 -13.25 -13.80 9.38
C VAL A 106 -12.99 -15.07 10.21
#